data_AF-A0A5C7QHC5-F1
#
_entry.id   AF-A0A5C7QHC5-F1
#
_cell.length_a   1.000
_cell.length_b   1.000
_cell.length_c   1.000
_cell.angle_alpha   90.00
_cell.angle_beta   90.00
_cell.angle_gamma   90.00
#
_symmetry.space_group_name_H-M   'P 1'
#
loop_
_entity.id
_entity.type
_entity.pdbx_description
1 polymer ?
#
loop_
_entity_poly.entity_id
_entity_poly.type
_entity_poly.pdbx_seq_one_letter_code
_entity_poly.pdbx_strand_id
1 'polypeptide(L)'
;MGRGDSASGSGESSLREQVGRQVDDADEVLEAEVVTARPHRRRKTVAASWAAPLPTPTDFAMFEAVCPGAADRILTMAEKEVAIRETREGTLRIAVEGEAETEKLLAEADSQALKRGQYLAAGTSCLVAVLAFLGMLWVTPWAGLAFTVPLAHVAVILVRTVTDGHRPGAIPSMGTPRDAEPDTDPGSP
;
A
#
# COMPACT_ATOMS: atom_id res chain seq x y z
N MET A 1 -36.82 29.33 -9.96
CA MET A 1 -36.16 29.00 -8.67
C MET A 1 -35.55 27.62 -8.84
N GLY A 2 -34.26 27.32 -8.75
CA GLY A 2 -33.00 28.06 -8.61
C GLY A 2 -31.89 27.02 -8.83
N ARG A 3 -30.90 27.34 -9.67
CA ARG A 3 -29.72 26.51 -10.01
C ARG A 3 -28.81 26.29 -8.80
N GLY A 4 -28.14 25.14 -8.72
CA GLY A 4 -27.16 24.86 -7.69
C GLY A 4 -26.29 23.62 -7.94
N ASP A 5 -25.66 23.51 -9.12
CA ASP A 5 -24.50 22.63 -9.35
C ASP A 5 -23.33 23.53 -9.72
N SER A 6 -22.22 23.51 -8.97
CA SER A 6 -20.84 23.88 -9.38
C SER A 6 -19.97 24.25 -8.18
N ALA A 7 -19.36 23.28 -7.49
CA ALA A 7 -18.26 23.56 -6.55
C ALA A 7 -17.46 22.28 -6.20
N SER A 8 -16.91 21.56 -7.19
CA SER A 8 -16.02 20.42 -6.89
C SER A 8 -15.07 20.08 -8.05
N GLY A 9 -14.39 21.09 -8.61
CA GLY A 9 -13.44 20.88 -9.72
C GLY A 9 -12.19 21.78 -9.69
N SER A 10 -11.99 22.58 -8.64
CA SER A 10 -10.92 23.60 -8.60
C SER A 10 -9.62 23.13 -7.95
N GLY A 11 -9.61 21.99 -7.25
CA GLY A 11 -8.43 21.52 -6.52
C GLY A 11 -7.44 20.74 -7.40
N GLU A 12 -7.96 19.84 -8.23
CA GLU A 12 -7.15 18.91 -9.04
C GLU A 12 -6.43 19.59 -10.22
N SER A 13 -6.98 20.70 -10.74
CA SER A 13 -6.33 21.47 -11.80
C SER A 13 -5.07 22.18 -11.31
N SER A 14 -5.09 22.74 -10.09
CA SER A 14 -3.95 23.48 -9.54
C SER A 14 -2.75 22.57 -9.26
N LEU A 15 -2.98 21.33 -8.82
CA LEU A 15 -1.93 20.35 -8.54
C LEU A 15 -1.24 19.86 -9.81
N ARG A 16 -1.99 19.61 -10.90
CA ARG A 16 -1.40 19.21 -12.19
C ARG A 16 -0.55 20.33 -12.81
N GLU A 17 -0.99 21.57 -12.69
CA GLU A 17 -0.25 22.72 -13.22
C GLU A 17 1.06 22.97 -12.44
N GLN A 18 1.03 22.75 -11.13
CA GLN A 18 2.21 22.89 -10.28
C GLN A 18 3.27 21.80 -10.54
N VAL A 19 2.84 20.56 -10.78
CA VAL A 19 3.74 19.44 -11.13
C VAL A 19 4.34 19.61 -12.52
N GLY A 20 3.56 20.09 -13.51
CA GLY A 20 4.07 20.34 -14.87
C GLY A 20 5.20 21.36 -14.88
N ARG A 21 5.06 22.45 -14.12
CA ARG A 21 6.06 23.53 -14.04
C ARG A 21 7.39 23.08 -13.42
N GLN A 22 7.34 22.16 -12.45
CA GLN A 22 8.54 21.66 -11.78
C GLN A 22 9.37 20.71 -12.65
N VAL A 23 8.75 20.03 -13.61
CA VAL A 23 9.45 19.12 -14.53
C VAL A 23 10.16 19.90 -15.64
N ASP A 24 9.55 20.97 -16.16
CA ASP A 24 10.17 21.83 -17.18
C ASP A 24 11.46 22.52 -16.66
N ASP A 25 11.46 22.99 -15.41
CA ASP A 25 12.64 23.63 -14.80
C ASP A 25 13.81 22.64 -14.60
N ALA A 26 13.53 21.34 -14.45
CA ALA A 26 14.58 20.33 -14.25
C ALA A 26 15.28 19.92 -15.56
N ASP A 27 14.56 19.94 -16.68
CA ASP A 27 15.11 19.63 -18.01
C ASP A 27 16.03 20.77 -18.50
N GLU A 28 15.68 22.03 -18.23
CA GLU A 28 16.50 23.19 -18.62
C GLU A 28 17.88 23.21 -17.92
N VAL A 29 17.95 22.77 -16.66
CA VAL A 29 19.21 22.69 -15.90
C VAL A 29 20.12 21.56 -16.43
N LEU A 30 19.54 20.46 -16.93
CA LEU A 30 20.30 19.34 -17.49
C LEU A 30 20.91 19.66 -18.86
N GLU A 31 20.26 20.50 -19.66
CA GLU A 31 20.77 20.87 -20.98
C GLU A 31 21.85 21.97 -20.96
N ALA A 32 21.84 22.85 -19.94
CA ALA A 32 22.80 23.95 -19.85
C ALA A 32 24.25 23.52 -19.52
N GLU A 33 24.48 22.30 -19.01
CA GLU A 33 25.81 21.82 -18.61
C GLU A 33 26.60 21.10 -19.75
N VAL A 34 26.00 20.88 -20.93
CA VAL A 34 26.59 19.97 -21.95
C VAL A 34 27.35 20.67 -23.10
N VAL A 35 27.49 22.00 -23.11
CA VAL A 35 28.18 22.69 -24.22
C VAL A 35 29.30 23.60 -23.71
N THR A 36 30.50 23.03 -23.56
CA THR A 36 31.80 23.57 -24.03
C THR A 36 33.00 22.98 -23.26
N ALA A 37 33.52 21.84 -23.71
CA ALA A 37 34.87 21.39 -23.30
C ALA A 37 35.61 20.69 -24.44
N ARG A 38 36.78 21.24 -24.78
CA ARG A 38 37.74 20.80 -25.80
C ARG A 38 38.07 19.30 -25.68
N PRO A 39 38.38 18.59 -26.78
CA PRO A 39 38.73 17.17 -26.74
C PRO A 39 40.17 17.00 -26.24
N HIS A 40 40.36 16.99 -24.94
CA HIS A 40 41.57 16.39 -24.36
C HIS A 40 41.52 14.88 -24.55
N ARG A 41 42.63 14.31 -25.02
CA ARG A 41 42.87 12.88 -25.23
C ARG A 41 42.66 12.13 -23.90
N ARG A 42 41.39 11.78 -23.60
CA ARG A 42 41.00 11.03 -22.41
C ARG A 42 41.58 9.64 -22.53
N ARG A 43 42.67 9.40 -21.79
CA ARG A 43 43.16 8.06 -21.48
C ARG A 43 42.02 7.35 -20.78
N LYS A 44 41.34 6.44 -21.48
CA LYS A 44 40.31 5.57 -20.90
C LYS A 44 41.02 4.60 -19.95
N THR A 45 41.20 4.99 -18.70
CA THR A 45 41.43 4.05 -17.62
C THR A 45 40.13 3.28 -17.45
N VAL A 46 40.11 2.02 -17.88
CA VAL A 46 39.04 1.09 -17.50
C VAL A 46 39.21 0.87 -16.00
N ALA A 47 38.47 1.63 -15.20
CA ALA A 47 38.34 1.34 -13.80
C ALA A 47 37.64 -0.02 -13.72
N ALA A 48 38.36 -1.05 -13.31
CA ALA A 48 37.75 -2.33 -12.99
C ALA A 48 36.86 -2.09 -11.77
N SER A 49 35.58 -1.80 -12.00
CA SER A 49 34.57 -1.72 -10.94
C SER A 49 34.24 -3.16 -10.57
N TRP A 50 34.91 -3.66 -9.55
CA TRP A 50 34.55 -4.93 -8.93
C TRP A 50 33.32 -4.69 -8.05
N ALA A 51 32.24 -5.38 -8.34
CA ALA A 51 30.99 -5.23 -7.60
C ALA A 51 30.52 -6.61 -7.13
N ALA A 52 30.31 -6.71 -5.82
CA ALA A 52 29.71 -7.86 -5.12
C ALA A 52 30.66 -9.09 -4.96
N PRO A 53 30.24 -10.10 -4.16
CA PRO A 53 30.98 -10.75 -3.04
C PRO A 53 32.22 -11.58 -3.41
N LEU A 54 32.59 -11.60 -4.68
CA LEU A 54 33.70 -12.40 -5.16
C LEU A 54 35.05 -11.70 -4.87
N PRO A 55 36.08 -12.44 -4.42
CA PRO A 55 37.42 -11.89 -4.27
C PRO A 55 37.97 -11.39 -5.60
N THR A 56 38.94 -10.48 -5.54
CA THR A 56 39.58 -10.00 -6.77
C THR A 56 40.36 -11.15 -7.45
N PRO A 57 40.65 -11.07 -8.77
CA PRO A 57 41.41 -12.11 -9.45
C PRO A 57 42.79 -12.35 -8.82
N THR A 58 43.38 -11.30 -8.27
CA THR A 58 44.67 -11.37 -7.55
C THR A 58 44.53 -12.19 -6.27
N ASP A 59 43.45 -11.99 -5.50
CA ASP A 59 43.20 -12.75 -4.28
C ASP A 59 42.88 -14.22 -4.58
N PHE A 60 42.14 -14.49 -5.67
CA PHE A 60 41.87 -15.86 -6.13
C PHE A 60 43.15 -16.65 -6.41
N ALA A 61 44.15 -16.02 -7.02
CA ALA A 61 45.45 -16.65 -7.26
C ALA A 61 46.18 -16.97 -5.94
N MET A 62 46.03 -16.13 -4.92
CA MET A 62 46.60 -16.40 -3.59
C MET A 62 45.89 -17.57 -2.90
N PHE A 63 44.56 -17.66 -2.98
CA PHE A 63 43.81 -18.79 -2.41
C PHE A 63 44.22 -20.12 -3.04
N GLU A 64 44.39 -20.14 -4.37
CA GLU A 64 44.81 -21.35 -5.09
C GLU A 64 46.25 -21.76 -4.74
N ALA A 65 47.13 -20.79 -4.50
CA ALA A 65 48.50 -21.04 -4.08
C ALA A 65 48.58 -21.64 -2.65
N VAL A 66 47.65 -21.29 -1.76
CA VAL A 66 47.59 -21.81 -0.38
C VAL A 66 46.94 -23.19 -0.32
N CYS A 67 45.83 -23.37 -1.04
CA CYS A 67 45.11 -24.64 -1.07
C CYS A 67 44.63 -24.92 -2.50
N PRO A 68 45.20 -25.93 -3.19
CA PRO A 68 44.79 -26.24 -4.56
C PRO A 68 43.32 -26.67 -4.57
N GLY A 69 42.54 -26.10 -5.50
CA GLY A 69 41.09 -26.26 -5.61
C GLY A 69 40.28 -25.42 -4.62
N ALA A 70 40.87 -24.40 -3.99
CA ALA A 70 40.11 -23.44 -3.18
C ALA A 70 39.35 -22.43 -4.06
N ALA A 71 39.95 -22.00 -5.18
CA ALA A 71 39.30 -21.08 -6.10
C ALA A 71 37.99 -21.65 -6.66
N ASP A 72 38.02 -22.90 -7.10
CA ASP A 72 36.86 -23.61 -7.65
C ASP A 72 35.74 -23.79 -6.60
N ARG A 73 36.11 -24.06 -5.34
CA ARG A 73 35.15 -24.15 -4.22
C ARG A 73 34.51 -22.81 -3.88
N ILE A 74 35.26 -21.72 -3.92
CA ILE A 74 34.72 -20.37 -3.70
C ILE A 74 33.77 -19.99 -4.82
N LEU A 75 34.14 -20.27 -6.08
CA LEU A 75 33.32 -19.99 -7.24
C LEU A 75 31.98 -20.74 -7.18
N THR A 76 32.03 -22.06 -6.92
CA THR A 76 30.82 -22.88 -6.79
C THR A 76 29.93 -22.47 -5.63
N MET A 77 30.50 -22.04 -4.50
CA MET A 77 29.71 -21.48 -3.39
C MET A 77 29.06 -20.15 -3.77
N ALA A 78 29.78 -19.26 -4.45
CA ALA A 78 29.23 -17.98 -4.89
C ALA A 78 28.11 -18.16 -5.92
N GLU A 79 28.28 -19.07 -6.89
CA GLU A 79 27.23 -19.42 -7.86
C GLU A 79 25.98 -19.98 -7.17
N LYS A 80 26.17 -20.85 -6.18
CA LYS A 80 25.07 -21.39 -5.38
C LYS A 80 24.34 -20.32 -4.59
N GLU A 81 25.06 -19.37 -3.99
CA GLU A 81 24.46 -18.26 -3.25
C GLU A 81 23.66 -17.33 -4.15
N VAL A 82 24.18 -17.01 -5.35
CA VAL A 82 23.44 -16.24 -6.36
C VAL A 82 22.17 -16.97 -6.78
N ALA A 83 22.24 -18.28 -7.05
CA ALA A 83 21.05 -19.06 -7.41
C ALA A 83 19.99 -19.10 -6.28
N ILE A 84 20.42 -19.19 -5.02
CA ILE A 84 19.52 -19.11 -3.85
C ILE A 84 18.89 -17.73 -3.75
N ARG A 85 19.65 -16.67 -4.03
CA ARG A 85 19.14 -15.31 -3.98
C ARG A 85 18.12 -15.05 -5.08
N GLU A 86 18.41 -15.47 -6.31
CA GLU A 86 17.49 -15.33 -7.44
C GLU A 86 16.17 -16.09 -7.20
N THR A 87 16.25 -17.33 -6.69
CA THR A 87 15.04 -18.10 -6.34
C THR A 87 14.21 -17.46 -5.22
N ARG A 88 14.88 -16.89 -4.20
CA ARG A 88 14.20 -16.13 -3.14
C ARG A 88 13.55 -14.87 -3.68
N GLU A 89 14.25 -14.07 -4.48
CA GLU A 89 13.72 -12.85 -5.09
C GLU A 89 12.54 -13.16 -6.02
N GLY A 90 12.61 -14.26 -6.79
CA GLY A 90 11.49 -14.75 -7.61
C GLY A 90 10.26 -15.10 -6.78
N THR A 91 10.45 -15.81 -5.67
CA THR A 91 9.34 -16.22 -4.78
C THR A 91 8.72 -15.02 -4.07
N LEU A 92 9.56 -14.08 -3.61
CA LEU A 92 9.12 -12.83 -3.00
C LEU A 92 8.29 -12.00 -3.97
N ARG A 93 8.73 -11.90 -5.23
CA ARG A 93 8.01 -11.16 -6.26
C ARG A 93 6.63 -11.76 -6.53
N ILE A 94 6.55 -13.08 -6.64
CA ILE A 94 5.27 -13.79 -6.84
C ILE A 94 4.34 -13.59 -5.64
N ALA A 95 4.86 -13.67 -4.42
CA ALA A 95 4.07 -13.47 -3.21
C ALA A 95 3.52 -12.03 -3.11
N VAL A 96 4.36 -11.02 -3.34
CA VAL A 96 3.96 -9.60 -3.28
C VAL A 96 2.97 -9.26 -4.40
N GLU A 97 3.15 -9.80 -5.61
CA GLU A 97 2.22 -9.59 -6.71
C GLU A 97 0.85 -10.23 -6.43
N GLY A 98 0.83 -11.43 -5.83
CA GLY A 98 -0.39 -12.06 -5.36
C GLY A 98 -1.13 -11.24 -4.30
N GLU A 99 -0.42 -10.69 -3.31
CA GLU A 99 -1.01 -9.82 -2.30
C GLU A 99 -1.63 -8.56 -2.92
N ALA A 100 -0.89 -7.88 -3.80
CA ALA A 100 -1.37 -6.67 -4.48
C ALA A 100 -2.60 -6.92 -5.36
N GLU A 101 -2.71 -8.11 -5.98
CA GLU A 101 -3.90 -8.51 -6.73
C GLU A 101 -5.10 -8.75 -5.79
N THR A 102 -4.89 -9.43 -4.66
CA THR A 102 -5.97 -9.67 -3.69
C THR A 102 -6.50 -8.38 -3.07
N GLU A 103 -5.65 -7.40 -2.75
CA GLU A 103 -6.08 -6.11 -2.22
C GLU A 103 -6.97 -5.34 -3.21
N LYS A 104 -6.61 -5.37 -4.50
CA LYS A 104 -7.41 -4.74 -5.55
C LYS A 104 -8.78 -5.39 -5.69
N LEU A 105 -8.83 -6.72 -5.68
CA LEU A 105 -10.09 -7.47 -5.77
C LEU A 105 -10.99 -7.20 -4.56
N LEU A 106 -10.41 -7.12 -3.36
CA LEU A 106 -11.16 -6.79 -2.14
C LEU A 106 -11.75 -5.37 -2.22
N ALA A 107 -10.94 -4.39 -2.61
CA ALA A 107 -11.37 -3.00 -2.72
C ALA A 107 -12.48 -2.81 -3.76
N GLU A 108 -12.40 -3.53 -4.89
CA GLU A 108 -13.45 -3.49 -5.91
C GLU A 108 -14.75 -4.15 -5.42
N ALA A 109 -14.67 -5.30 -4.75
CA ALA A 109 -15.82 -6.00 -4.19
C ALA A 109 -16.57 -5.14 -3.16
N ASP A 110 -15.84 -4.48 -2.26
CA ASP A 110 -16.42 -3.58 -1.26
C ASP A 110 -17.13 -2.39 -1.91
N SER A 111 -16.54 -1.81 -2.96
CA SER A 111 -17.15 -0.68 -3.67
C SER A 111 -18.51 -1.05 -4.30
N GLN A 112 -18.65 -2.28 -4.82
CA GLN A 112 -19.89 -2.75 -5.41
C GLN A 112 -20.93 -3.10 -4.33
N ALA A 113 -20.50 -3.69 -3.22
CA ALA A 113 -21.37 -3.97 -2.07
C ALA A 113 -21.95 -2.68 -1.48
N LEU A 114 -21.13 -1.64 -1.32
CA LEU A 114 -21.56 -0.32 -0.84
C LEU A 114 -22.61 0.31 -1.77
N LYS A 115 -22.39 0.28 -3.09
CA LYS A 115 -23.35 0.82 -4.07
C LYS A 115 -24.70 0.10 -3.98
N ARG A 116 -24.69 -1.24 -3.90
CA ARG A 116 -25.93 -2.03 -3.76
C ARG A 116 -26.63 -1.76 -2.42
N GLY A 117 -25.88 -1.64 -1.33
CA GLY A 117 -26.40 -1.28 -0.01
C GLY A 117 -27.09 0.09 0.00
N GLN A 118 -26.49 1.07 -0.68
CA GLN A 118 -27.05 2.42 -0.77
C GLN A 118 -28.38 2.46 -1.54
N TYR A 119 -28.50 1.72 -2.65
CA TYR A 119 -29.77 1.64 -3.38
C TYR A 119 -30.87 0.94 -2.58
N LEU A 120 -30.54 -0.14 -1.85
CA LEU A 120 -31.51 -0.81 -0.99
C LEU A 120 -31.97 0.08 0.17
N ALA A 121 -31.04 0.78 0.83
CA ALA A 121 -31.35 1.71 1.92
C ALA A 121 -32.18 2.92 1.44
N ALA A 122 -31.87 3.46 0.27
CA ALA A 122 -32.66 4.53 -0.34
C ALA A 122 -34.08 4.03 -0.68
N GLY A 123 -34.20 2.81 -1.19
CA GLY A 123 -35.48 2.19 -1.52
C GLY A 123 -36.37 1.96 -0.30
N THR A 124 -35.82 1.40 0.79
CA THR A 124 -36.58 1.19 2.02
C THR A 124 -36.98 2.51 2.69
N SER A 125 -36.10 3.51 2.70
CA SER A 125 -36.42 4.86 3.19
C SER A 125 -37.57 5.50 2.41
N CYS A 126 -37.52 5.44 1.07
CA CYS A 126 -38.58 5.95 0.22
C CYS A 126 -39.92 5.23 0.48
N LEU A 127 -39.89 3.91 0.61
CA LEU A 127 -41.08 3.10 0.87
C LEU A 127 -41.71 3.42 2.24
N VAL A 128 -40.90 3.57 3.30
CA VAL A 128 -41.38 3.96 4.63
C VAL A 128 -41.98 5.36 4.60
N ALA A 129 -41.35 6.31 3.89
CA ALA A 129 -41.88 7.66 3.76
C ALA A 129 -43.24 7.69 3.04
N VAL A 130 -43.38 6.91 1.96
CA VAL A 130 -44.65 6.78 1.22
C VAL A 130 -45.74 6.15 2.08
N LEU A 131 -45.42 5.07 2.80
CA LEU A 131 -46.37 4.43 3.71
C LEU A 131 -46.77 5.35 4.87
N ALA A 132 -45.83 6.10 5.44
CA ALA A 132 -46.12 7.08 6.47
C ALA A 132 -47.05 8.19 5.95
N PHE A 133 -46.80 8.68 4.73
CA PHE A 133 -47.64 9.70 4.08
C PHE A 133 -49.05 9.19 3.81
N LEU A 134 -49.18 7.97 3.25
CA LEU A 134 -50.47 7.31 3.00
C LEU A 134 -51.24 7.04 4.31
N GLY A 135 -50.54 6.53 5.33
CA GLY A 135 -51.12 6.27 6.65
C GLY A 135 -51.62 7.55 7.33
N MET A 136 -50.85 8.63 7.24
CA MET A 136 -51.24 9.95 7.76
C MET A 136 -52.50 10.48 7.07
N LEU A 137 -52.66 10.22 5.76
CA LEU A 137 -53.83 10.66 5.00
C LEU A 137 -55.11 9.88 5.34
N TRP A 138 -54.99 8.61 5.77
CA TRP A 138 -56.15 7.71 5.97
C TRP A 138 -56.55 7.50 7.43
N VAL A 139 -55.63 7.58 8.40
CA VAL A 139 -55.82 6.99 9.76
C VAL A 139 -55.87 8.04 10.88
N THR A 140 -56.40 9.24 10.65
CA THR A 140 -56.58 10.32 11.66
C THR A 140 -55.27 11.07 12.03
N PRO A 141 -55.25 12.43 11.97
CA PRO A 141 -54.01 13.23 12.18
C PRO A 141 -53.36 13.06 13.55
N TRP A 142 -54.10 12.61 14.56
CA TRP A 142 -53.62 12.38 15.92
C TRP A 142 -52.71 11.15 16.04
N ALA A 143 -52.83 10.17 15.14
CA ALA A 143 -52.02 8.96 15.14
C ALA A 143 -50.55 9.23 14.74
N GLY A 144 -50.27 10.32 14.02
CA GLY A 144 -48.92 10.71 13.63
C GLY A 144 -47.99 10.96 14.83
N LEU A 145 -48.52 11.51 15.93
CA LEU A 145 -47.76 11.76 17.16
C LEU A 145 -47.32 10.49 17.88
N ALA A 146 -48.05 9.38 17.74
CA ALA A 146 -47.67 8.11 18.37
C ALA A 146 -46.51 7.42 17.63
N PHE A 147 -46.35 7.67 16.32
CA PHE A 147 -45.35 7.03 15.47
C PHE A 147 -43.99 7.75 15.46
N THR A 148 -43.93 9.02 15.86
CA THR A 148 -42.66 9.77 15.90
C THR A 148 -41.73 9.31 17.02
N VAL A 149 -42.27 8.81 18.14
CA VAL A 149 -41.48 8.39 19.31
C VAL A 149 -40.62 7.14 19.03
N PRO A 150 -41.16 6.06 18.42
CA PRO A 150 -40.35 4.91 18.01
C PRO A 150 -39.32 5.27 16.91
N LEU A 151 -39.68 6.15 15.97
CA LEU A 151 -38.80 6.58 14.88
C LEU A 151 -37.56 7.33 15.40
N ALA A 152 -37.73 8.18 16.41
CA ALA A 152 -36.62 8.85 17.08
C ALA A 152 -35.67 7.85 17.77
N HIS A 153 -36.21 6.78 18.37
CA HIS A 153 -35.38 5.73 18.99
C HIS A 153 -34.53 4.99 17.95
N VAL A 154 -35.11 4.62 16.81
CA VAL A 154 -34.36 3.96 15.72
C VAL A 154 -33.27 4.89 15.18
N ALA A 155 -33.57 6.18 14.99
CA ALA A 155 -32.58 7.15 14.53
C ALA A 155 -31.40 7.31 15.51
N VAL A 156 -31.67 7.36 16.83
CA VAL A 156 -30.62 7.43 17.86
C VAL A 156 -29.75 6.17 17.87
N ILE A 157 -30.36 4.98 17.74
CA ILE A 157 -29.61 3.73 17.67
C ILE A 157 -28.72 3.72 16.42
N LEU A 158 -29.23 4.18 15.27
CA LEU A 158 -28.47 4.24 14.02
C LEU A 158 -27.28 5.22 14.10
N VAL A 159 -27.48 6.39 14.71
CA VAL A 159 -26.39 7.36 14.94
C VAL A 159 -25.33 6.76 15.85
N ARG A 160 -25.74 6.05 16.90
CA ARG A 160 -24.79 5.42 17.83
C ARG A 160 -23.98 4.31 17.16
N THR A 161 -24.63 3.45 16.38
CA THR A 161 -23.94 2.38 15.65
C THR A 161 -23.00 2.91 14.56
N VAL A 162 -23.37 3.98 13.86
CA VAL A 162 -22.50 4.64 12.88
C VAL A 162 -21.32 5.34 13.56
N THR A 163 -21.55 5.98 14.71
CA THR A 163 -20.50 6.69 15.47
C THR A 163 -19.50 5.71 16.09
N ASP A 164 -19.99 4.58 16.63
CA ASP A 164 -19.13 3.55 17.23
C ASP A 164 -18.39 2.71 16.16
N GLY A 165 -18.95 2.59 14.95
CA GLY A 165 -18.30 1.91 13.82
C GLY A 165 -17.07 2.63 13.25
N HIS A 166 -16.85 3.90 13.60
CA HIS A 166 -15.71 4.71 13.13
C HIS A 166 -14.48 4.69 14.06
N ARG A 167 -14.35 3.68 14.92
CA ARG A 167 -13.06 3.40 15.58
C ARG A 167 -12.27 2.42 14.72
N PRO A 168 -11.42 2.88 13.77
CA PRO A 168 -10.48 1.99 13.08
C PRO A 168 -9.64 1.29 14.14
N GLY A 169 -9.53 -0.02 14.00
CA GLY A 169 -9.03 -0.94 15.01
C GLY A 169 -7.81 -0.39 15.74
N ALA A 170 -7.97 -0.20 17.05
CA ALA A 170 -6.86 -0.38 17.96
C ALA A 170 -6.44 -1.84 17.79
N ILE A 171 -5.49 -2.08 16.88
CA ILE A 171 -4.82 -3.37 16.75
C ILE A 171 -4.35 -3.70 18.17
N PRO A 172 -4.80 -4.82 18.78
CA PRO A 172 -4.24 -5.25 20.03
C PRO A 172 -2.75 -5.45 19.77
N SER A 173 -1.95 -4.55 20.34
CA SER A 173 -0.48 -4.61 20.37
C SER A 173 -0.09 -6.05 20.63
N MET A 174 0.33 -6.73 19.56
CA MET A 174 0.78 -8.10 19.56
C MET A 174 1.93 -8.16 20.57
N GLY A 175 1.64 -8.78 21.71
CA GLY A 175 2.60 -8.94 22.79
C GLY A 175 3.86 -9.57 22.21
N THR A 176 4.97 -8.87 22.36
CA THR A 176 6.31 -9.41 22.14
C THR A 176 6.45 -10.70 22.95
N PRO A 177 6.71 -11.87 22.34
CA PRO A 177 7.16 -13.03 23.07
C PRO A 177 8.59 -12.74 23.51
N ARG A 178 8.75 -12.21 24.73
CA ARG A 178 10.04 -11.95 25.34
C ARG A 178 10.12 -12.62 26.70
N ASP A 179 9.93 -13.93 26.69
CA ASP A 179 10.45 -14.83 27.72
C ASP A 179 11.23 -15.94 27.00
N ALA A 180 12.38 -15.55 26.44
CA ALA A 180 13.44 -16.50 26.16
C ALA A 180 14.05 -16.86 27.51
N GLU A 181 13.54 -17.95 28.08
CA GLU A 181 14.08 -18.63 29.25
C GLU A 181 15.54 -19.04 28.95
N PRO A 182 16.53 -18.58 29.73
CA PRO A 182 17.91 -19.00 29.55
C PRO A 182 18.07 -20.43 30.09
N ASP A 183 18.41 -21.31 29.15
CA ASP A 183 18.95 -22.65 29.34
C ASP A 183 20.13 -22.62 30.34
N THR A 184 19.84 -22.92 31.60
CA THR A 184 20.86 -23.30 32.57
C THR A 184 20.92 -24.80 32.59
N ASP A 185 21.93 -25.36 31.93
CA ASP A 185 22.45 -26.70 32.12
C ASP A 185 23.53 -26.68 33.22
N PRO A 186 23.27 -27.24 34.42
CA PRO A 186 24.30 -27.52 35.38
C PRO A 186 24.49 -29.03 35.49
N GLY A 187 25.36 -29.58 34.64
CA GLY A 187 26.27 -30.62 35.11
C GLY A 187 26.32 -31.89 34.28
N SER A 188 27.51 -32.14 33.74
CA SER A 188 28.03 -33.49 33.59
C SER A 188 29.52 -33.47 33.94
N PRO A 189 29.95 -34.22 34.97
CA PRO A 189 31.35 -34.53 35.24
C PRO A 189 31.91 -35.60 34.29
#